data_AF-A0A7J9I7B3-F1
#
_entry.id   AF-A0A7J9I7B3-F1
#
_cell.length_a   1.000
_cell.length_b   1.000
_cell.length_c   1.000
_cell.angle_alpha   90.00
_cell.angle_beta   90.00
_cell.angle_gamma   90.00
#
_symmetry.space_group_name_H-M   'P 1'
#
loop_
_entity.id
_entity.type
_entity.pdbx_description
1 polymer ?
#
loop_
_entity_poly.entity_id
_entity_poly.type
_entity_poly.pdbx_seq_one_letter_code
_entity_poly.pdbx_strand_id
1 'polypeptide(L)'
;VQEFVLGVYDEKATAAFNQNLSDISTLKDPRSKDASQRYHAHQYTNGTACDLTNHPRETEVRFVCSEPRAMISSITELSTCKYALTIQCPMLCKH
;
A
#
# COMPACT_ATOMS: atom_id res chain seq x y z
N VAL A 1 -23.80 -12.06 1.74
CA VAL A 1 -22.64 -11.28 1.25
C VAL A 1 -21.40 -11.89 1.89
N GLN A 2 -20.37 -12.20 1.12
CA GLN A 2 -19.12 -12.74 1.66
C GLN A 2 -18.11 -11.61 1.86
N GLU A 3 -17.48 -11.58 3.04
CA GLU A 3 -16.51 -10.56 3.43
C GLU A 3 -15.09 -11.15 3.42
N PHE A 4 -14.11 -10.36 2.96
CA PHE A 4 -12.69 -10.74 2.96
C PHE A 4 -11.85 -9.63 3.58
N VAL A 5 -10.90 -10.02 4.42
CA VAL A 5 -9.87 -9.14 4.98
C VAL A 5 -8.64 -9.24 4.09
N LEU A 6 -8.19 -8.12 3.53
CA LEU A 6 -7.02 -8.07 2.63
C LEU A 6 -5.68 -7.92 3.37
N GLY A 7 -5.74 -7.93 4.71
CA GLY A 7 -4.61 -7.82 5.62
C GLY A 7 -4.97 -7.00 6.85
N VAL A 8 -4.13 -7.08 7.87
CA VAL A 8 -4.15 -6.32 9.12
C VAL A 8 -2.83 -5.56 9.21
N TYR A 9 -2.87 -4.31 9.67
CA TYR A 9 -1.68 -3.47 9.75
C TYR A 9 -0.56 -4.16 10.55
N ASP A 10 0.61 -4.30 9.93
CA ASP A 10 1.79 -4.93 10.51
C ASP A 10 2.88 -3.87 10.72
N GLU A 11 3.01 -3.42 11.96
CA GLU A 11 3.97 -2.39 12.36
C GLU A 11 5.42 -2.81 12.08
N LYS A 12 5.76 -4.08 12.36
CA LYS A 12 7.14 -4.58 12.19
C LYS A 12 7.49 -4.70 10.71
N ALA A 13 6.59 -5.25 9.90
CA ALA A 13 6.78 -5.32 8.46
C ALA A 13 6.84 -3.92 7.83
N THR A 14 5.98 -3.00 8.29
CA THR A 14 5.98 -1.61 7.83
C THR A 14 7.30 -0.91 8.19
N ALA A 15 7.77 -1.03 9.43
CA ALA A 15 9.04 -0.46 9.85
C ALA A 15 10.21 -1.05 9.07
N ALA A 16 10.27 -2.37 8.90
CA ALA A 16 11.32 -3.04 8.14
C ALA A 16 11.33 -2.65 6.66
N PHE A 17 10.14 -2.49 6.05
CA PHE A 17 9.99 -2.02 4.68
C PHE A 17 10.53 -0.59 4.53
N ASN A 18 10.14 0.31 5.44
CA ASN A 18 10.55 1.71 5.39
C ASN A 18 12.00 1.95 5.85
N GLN A 19 12.59 1.09 6.68
CA GLN A 19 14.00 1.18 7.11
C GLN A 19 14.98 0.89 5.97
N ASN A 20 14.65 -0.04 5.08
CA ASN A 20 15.48 -0.35 3.92
C ASN A 20 15.43 0.73 2.82
N LEU A 21 14.70 1.82 3.05
CA LEU A 21 14.44 2.89 2.09
C LEU A 21 14.98 4.25 2.56
N SER A 22 16.02 4.24 3.38
CA SER A 22 16.63 5.43 3.99
C SER A 22 17.22 6.44 3.00
N ASP A 23 17.33 6.11 1.71
CA ASP A 23 17.69 7.09 0.69
C ASP A 23 16.44 7.87 0.22
N ILE A 24 16.45 9.12 0.63
CA ILE A 24 15.47 10.19 0.49
C ILE A 24 15.12 10.47 -0.98
N SER A 25 14.35 9.58 -1.61
CA SER A 25 13.32 9.94 -2.58
C SER A 25 12.46 8.71 -2.87
N THR A 26 11.59 8.38 -1.92
CA THR A 26 10.20 7.97 -2.17
C THR A 26 9.99 7.06 -3.37
N LEU A 27 9.80 5.78 -3.06
CA LEU A 27 9.49 4.73 -4.03
C LEU A 27 8.68 5.28 -5.20
N LYS A 28 9.32 5.38 -6.37
CA LYS A 28 8.60 5.67 -7.60
C LYS A 28 7.72 4.47 -7.84
N ASP A 29 6.41 4.65 -7.82
CA ASP A 29 5.51 3.56 -8.20
C ASP A 29 5.91 3.12 -9.62
N PRO A 30 6.33 1.87 -9.84
CA PRO A 30 6.71 1.40 -11.18
C PRO A 30 5.58 1.57 -12.20
N ARG A 31 4.34 1.73 -11.71
CA ARG A 31 3.13 1.92 -12.52
C ARG A 31 2.69 3.38 -12.62
N SER A 32 3.30 4.31 -11.87
CA SER A 32 3.05 5.73 -12.06
C SER A 32 3.84 6.25 -13.26
N LYS A 33 3.13 6.91 -14.19
CA LYS A 33 3.76 7.66 -15.29
C LYS A 33 4.49 8.90 -14.78
N ASP A 34 4.11 9.37 -13.59
CA ASP A 34 4.71 10.53 -12.96
C ASP A 34 5.90 10.10 -12.10
N ALA A 35 7.10 10.38 -12.61
CA ALA A 35 8.34 10.04 -11.94
C ALA A 35 8.54 10.76 -10.59
N SER A 36 7.71 11.78 -10.32
CA SER A 36 7.68 12.53 -9.07
C SER A 36 6.65 12.03 -8.06
N GLN A 37 5.83 11.01 -8.36
CA GLN A 37 4.85 10.51 -7.39
C GLN A 37 5.49 9.63 -6.33
N ARG A 38 5.95 10.34 -5.32
CA ARG A 38 6.48 9.89 -4.06
C ARG A 38 5.36 9.24 -3.20
N TYR A 39 5.58 8.07 -2.59
CA TYR A 39 4.61 7.50 -1.64
C TYR A 39 5.22 6.99 -0.33
N HIS A 40 4.39 6.98 0.72
CA HIS A 40 4.66 6.32 1.99
C HIS A 40 3.94 4.96 2.04
N ALA A 41 4.61 3.91 2.50
CA ALA A 41 4.10 2.56 2.42
C ALA A 41 3.78 1.98 3.80
N HIS A 42 2.60 1.38 3.93
CA HIS A 42 2.24 0.52 5.04
C HIS A 42 2.05 -0.92 4.53
N GLN A 43 2.47 -1.89 5.32
CA GLN A 43 2.29 -3.30 5.04
C GLN A 43 1.13 -3.85 5.89
N TYR A 44 0.19 -4.52 5.23
CA TYR A 44 -0.94 -5.20 5.85
C TYR A 44 -0.83 -6.69 5.54
N THR A 45 -0.71 -7.52 6.56
CA THR A 45 -0.43 -8.97 6.45
C THR A 45 -1.51 -9.77 7.18
N ASN A 46 -1.48 -11.10 7.12
CA ASN A 46 -2.40 -11.97 7.88
C ASN A 46 -3.90 -11.72 7.59
N GLY A 47 -4.25 -11.44 6.34
CA GLY A 47 -5.65 -11.36 5.90
C GLY A 47 -6.33 -12.73 5.83
N THR A 48 -7.58 -12.74 5.33
CA THR A 48 -8.35 -13.96 5.11
C THR A 48 -7.59 -14.92 4.19
N ALA A 49 -7.56 -16.21 4.54
CA ALA A 49 -6.88 -17.24 3.75
C ALA A 49 -7.38 -17.25 2.29
N CYS A 50 -6.43 -17.22 1.35
CA CYS A 50 -6.68 -17.31 -0.07
C CYS A 50 -7.13 -18.71 -0.44
N ASP A 51 -8.26 -18.83 -1.14
CA ASP A 51 -8.81 -20.07 -1.66
C ASP A 51 -7.94 -20.70 -2.75
N LEU A 52 -7.23 -19.87 -3.53
CA LEU A 52 -6.37 -20.33 -4.63
C LEU A 52 -4.96 -20.73 -4.17
N THR A 53 -4.40 -20.04 -3.18
CA THR A 53 -3.00 -20.25 -2.76
C THR A 53 -2.87 -20.83 -1.36
N ASN A 54 -3.94 -20.83 -0.54
CA ASN A 54 -3.92 -21.12 0.90
C ASN A 54 -3.03 -20.21 1.75
N HIS A 55 -2.48 -19.14 1.19
CA HIS A 55 -1.71 -18.13 1.93
C HIS A 55 -2.64 -17.01 2.40
N PRO A 56 -2.35 -16.34 3.53
CA PRO A 56 -3.12 -15.18 3.95
C PRO A 56 -3.01 -14.05 2.90
N ARG A 57 -4.12 -13.36 2.63
CA ARG A 57 -4.11 -12.16 1.79
C ARG A 57 -3.25 -11.07 2.42
N GLU A 58 -2.53 -10.34 1.59
CA GLU A 58 -1.66 -9.23 2.02
C GLU A 58 -1.84 -8.02 1.11
N THR A 59 -1.65 -6.82 1.68
CA THR A 59 -1.83 -5.55 0.98
C THR A 59 -0.71 -4.58 1.31
N GLU A 60 -0.11 -4.00 0.28
CA GLU A 60 0.71 -2.80 0.42
C GLU A 60 -0.19 -1.57 0.24
N VAL A 61 -0.30 -0.74 1.28
CA VAL A 61 -1.04 0.52 1.23
C VAL A 61 -0.07 1.66 0.95
N ARG A 62 -0.28 2.35 -0.16
CA ARG A 62 0.55 3.43 -0.70
C ARG A 62 -0.15 4.77 -0.48
N PHE A 63 0.40 5.60 0.38
CA PHE A 63 -0.09 6.94 0.61
C PHE A 63 0.64 7.93 -0.28
N VAL A 64 -0.09 8.64 -1.13
CA VAL A 64 0.43 9.62 -2.09
C VAL A 64 -0.12 11.01 -1.73
N CYS A 65 0.70 12.04 -1.85
CA CYS A 65 0.25 13.42 -1.70
C CYS A 65 -0.83 13.77 -2.75
N SER A 66 -1.98 14.28 -2.29
CA SER A 66 -3.04 14.85 -3.13
C SER A 66 -4.00 15.72 -2.31
N GLU A 67 -4.47 16.82 -2.87
CA GLU A 67 -5.44 17.75 -2.26
C GLU A 67 -6.81 17.68 -2.99
N PRO A 68 -7.95 17.99 -2.33
CA PRO A 68 -8.08 18.51 -0.97
C PRO A 68 -8.41 17.46 0.11
N ARG A 69 -8.80 16.24 -0.27
CA ARG A 69 -9.36 15.24 0.65
C ARG A 69 -8.71 13.87 0.48
N ALA A 70 -8.65 13.12 1.58
CA ALA A 70 -8.22 11.74 1.55
C ALA A 70 -9.24 10.84 0.82
N MET A 71 -8.77 10.06 -0.15
CA MET A 71 -9.58 9.07 -0.87
C MET A 71 -8.75 7.88 -1.34
N ILE A 72 -9.39 6.72 -1.47
CA ILE A 72 -8.80 5.55 -2.11
C ILE A 72 -8.90 5.78 -3.62
N SER A 73 -7.75 5.91 -4.30
CA SER A 73 -7.69 6.16 -5.73
C SER A 73 -7.65 4.87 -6.54
N SER A 74 -7.08 3.80 -5.99
CA SER A 74 -7.00 2.50 -6.66
C SER A 74 -6.85 1.35 -5.67
N ILE A 75 -7.43 0.21 -6.04
CA ILE A 75 -7.18 -1.09 -5.43
C ILE A 75 -6.85 -2.04 -6.58
N THR A 76 -5.71 -2.71 -6.52
CA THR A 76 -5.23 -3.57 -7.61
C THR A 76 -4.61 -4.83 -7.04
N GLU A 77 -5.06 -5.98 -7.52
CA GLU A 77 -4.42 -7.26 -7.25
C GLU A 77 -3.18 -7.40 -8.15
N LEU A 78 -1.99 -7.46 -7.55
CA LEU A 78 -0.71 -7.52 -8.28
C LEU A 78 -0.39 -8.92 -8.76
N SER A 79 -0.76 -9.87 -7.91
CA SER A 79 -0.69 -11.31 -8.11
C SER A 79 -1.74 -11.92 -7.19
N THR A 80 -2.09 -13.18 -7.41
CA THR A 80 -3.14 -13.87 -6.64
C THR A 80 -3.01 -13.63 -5.13
N CYS A 81 -4.03 -13.00 -4.55
CA CYS A 81 -4.15 -12.67 -3.13
C CYS A 81 -3.11 -11.68 -2.56
N LYS A 82 -2.42 -10.92 -3.42
CA LYS A 82 -1.56 -9.79 -3.04
C LYS A 82 -2.07 -8.51 -3.68
N TYR A 83 -2.32 -7.49 -2.86
CA TYR A 83 -2.95 -6.27 -3.30
C TYR A 83 -2.03 -5.05 -3.13
N ALA A 84 -2.22 -4.05 -3.97
CA ALA A 84 -1.77 -2.69 -3.72
C ALA A 84 -2.98 -1.78 -3.65
N LEU A 85 -3.03 -0.95 -2.61
CA LEU A 85 -4.08 0.03 -2.40
C LEU A 85 -3.43 1.41 -2.36
N THR A 86 -3.88 2.33 -3.21
CA THR A 86 -3.36 3.70 -3.24
C THR A 86 -4.35 4.63 -2.58
N ILE A 87 -3.87 5.37 -1.58
CA ILE A 87 -4.60 6.41 -0.87
C ILE A 87 -3.98 7.74 -1.22
N GLN A 88 -4.78 8.60 -1.84
CA GLN A 88 -4.47 10.00 -2.03
C GLN A 88 -4.82 10.74 -0.76
N CYS A 89 -3.90 11.53 -0.20
CA CYS A 89 -4.17 12.28 1.03
C CYS A 89 -3.37 13.60 1.13
N PRO A 90 -3.95 14.67 1.70
CA PRO A 90 -3.32 15.99 1.76
C PRO A 90 -2.22 16.08 2.83
N MET A 91 -2.24 15.18 3.82
CA MET A 91 -1.31 15.20 4.95
C MET A 91 0.15 14.98 4.54
N LEU A 92 0.38 14.33 3.38
CA LEU A 92 1.71 14.08 2.83
C LEU A 92 2.22 15.19 1.91
N CYS A 93 1.42 16.22 1.61
CA CYS A 93 1.82 17.32 0.73
C CYS A 93 2.63 18.43 1.41
N LYS A 94 2.73 18.38 2.74
CA LYS A 94 3.34 19.45 3.56
C LYS A 94 4.79 19.16 3.98
N HIS A 95 5.45 18.18 3.36
CA HIS A 95 6.83 17.78 3.65
C HIS A 95 7.64 17.64 2.38
#